data_AF-A0A517VEY9-F1
#
_entry.id   AF-A0A517VEY9-F1
#
_cell.length_a   1.000
_cell.length_b   1.000
_cell.length_c   1.000
_cell.angle_alpha   90.00
_cell.angle_beta   90.00
_cell.angle_gamma   90.00
#
_symmetry.space_group_name_H-M   'P 1'
#
loop_
_entity.id
_entity.type
_entity.pdbx_description
1 polymer ?
#
loop_
_entity_poly.entity_id
_entity_poly.type
_entity_poly.pdbx_seq_one_letter_code
_entity_poly.pdbx_strand_id
1 'polypeptide(L)' 'MCILRLNRIYRDFPYGFRLYTDTLFPQAEAQTGSCTSRSTIYAASIAASLMLHLFTRWLRDIPVDLDTTFNLLAGEYTVY' A
#
# COMPACT_ATOMS: atom_id res chain seq x y z
N MET A 1 -5.06 -8.89 12.55
CA MET A 1 -5.64 -10.24 12.31
C MET A 1 -7.12 -10.13 11.92
N CYS A 2 -7.46 -9.84 10.66
CA CYS A 2 -8.87 -9.77 10.20
C CYS A 2 -9.03 -9.88 8.65
N ILE A 3 -8.08 -10.51 7.93
CA ILE A 3 -8.29 -11.01 6.55
C ILE A 3 -7.66 -12.39 6.39
N LEU A 4 -7.50 -13.17 7.47
CA LEU A 4 -7.07 -14.57 7.30
C LEU A 4 -8.19 -15.46 6.71
N ARG A 5 -9.31 -14.90 6.25
CA ARG A 5 -10.46 -15.65 5.73
C ARG A 5 -10.96 -15.29 4.31
N LEU A 6 -10.13 -14.66 3.45
CA LEU A 6 -10.48 -14.41 2.03
C LEU A 6 -9.54 -15.06 1.00
N ASN A 7 -8.29 -15.42 1.35
CA ASN A 7 -7.33 -15.98 0.38
C ASN A 7 -7.52 -17.48 0.03
N ARG A 8 -8.57 -18.15 0.51
CA ARG A 8 -8.98 -19.44 -0.07
C ARG A 8 -9.83 -19.27 -1.35
N ILE A 9 -10.39 -18.08 -1.59
CA ILE A 9 -11.36 -17.82 -2.68
C ILE A 9 -10.69 -17.30 -3.97
N TYR A 10 -9.51 -16.67 -3.89
CA TYR A 10 -8.83 -16.09 -5.06
C TYR A 10 -8.22 -17.12 -6.04
N ARG A 11 -8.31 -18.43 -5.80
CA ARG A 11 -7.77 -19.44 -6.72
C ARG A 11 -8.62 -19.70 -7.97
N ASP A 12 -9.90 -19.28 -8.03
CA ASP A 12 -10.85 -19.85 -8.99
C ASP A 12 -11.47 -18.90 -10.05
N PHE A 13 -11.30 -17.56 -10.03
CA PHE A 13 -12.18 -16.69 -10.85
C PHE A 13 -11.49 -15.58 -11.71
N PRO A 14 -11.47 -15.69 -13.06
CA PRO A 14 -10.82 -14.74 -13.96
C PRO A 14 -11.63 -13.46 -14.32
N TYR A 15 -12.73 -13.16 -13.62
CA TYR A 15 -13.64 -12.02 -13.94
C TYR A 15 -13.75 -10.95 -12.84
N GLY A 16 -12.70 -10.77 -12.02
CA GLY A 16 -12.74 -9.95 -10.80
C GLY A 16 -13.03 -8.45 -10.95
N PHE A 17 -12.82 -7.84 -12.12
CA PHE A 17 -12.91 -6.38 -12.27
C PHE A 17 -14.34 -5.83 -12.25
N ARG A 18 -15.32 -6.59 -12.77
CA ARG A 18 -16.70 -6.10 -12.93
C ARG A 18 -17.52 -6.17 -11.63
N LEU A 19 -17.11 -7.00 -10.67
CA LEU A 19 -17.76 -7.13 -9.36
C LEU A 19 -17.28 -6.07 -8.36
N TYR A 20 -16.11 -5.47 -8.59
CA TYR A 20 -15.49 -4.51 -7.67
C TYR A 20 -16.25 -3.19 -7.56
N THR A 21 -16.93 -2.78 -8.64
CA THR A 21 -17.65 -1.51 -8.73
C THR A 21 -19.00 -1.58 -8.02
N ASP A 22 -19.67 -2.73 -8.07
CA ASP A 22 -21.02 -2.92 -7.49
C ASP A 22 -20.99 -3.28 -6.00
N THR A 23 -19.82 -3.61 -5.43
CA THR A 23 -19.66 -4.01 -4.02
C THR A 23 -18.90 -2.99 -3.17
N LEU A 24 -18.82 -1.73 -3.60
CA LEU A 24 -18.15 -0.69 -2.83
C LEU A 24 -19.04 -0.30 -1.63
N PHE A 25 -18.73 -0.86 -0.45
CA PHE A 25 -19.42 -0.51 0.79
C PHE A 25 -19.30 1.00 1.07
N PRO A 26 -20.33 1.63 1.67
CA PRO A 26 -20.21 3.00 2.16
C PRO A 26 -18.97 3.14 3.05
N GLN A 27 -18.20 4.22 2.91
CA GLN A 27 -16.93 4.42 3.62
C GLN A 27 -17.06 4.24 5.16
N ALA A 28 -18.26 4.48 5.71
CA ALA A 28 -18.60 4.29 7.12
C ALA A 28 -18.64 2.83 7.58
N GLU A 29 -18.80 1.87 6.66
CA GLU A 29 -18.91 0.43 6.94
C GLU A 29 -17.62 -0.35 6.63
N ALA A 30 -16.58 0.32 6.11
CA ALA A 30 -15.28 -0.26 5.85
C ALA A 30 -14.64 -0.73 7.17
N GLN A 31 -14.83 -2.02 7.49
CA GLN A 31 -14.39 -2.64 8.74
C GLN A 31 -12.87 -2.46 8.94
N THR A 32 -12.51 -1.87 10.08
CA THR A 32 -11.15 -1.56 10.59
C THR A 32 -10.26 -2.79 10.78
N GLY A 33 -10.84 -3.98 10.63
CA GLY A 33 -10.16 -5.23 10.73
C GLY A 33 -9.43 -5.59 9.43
N SER A 34 -8.11 -5.41 9.43
CA SER A 34 -7.12 -6.01 8.53
C SER A 34 -7.10 -5.66 7.05
N CYS A 35 -8.14 -5.08 6.47
CA CYS A 35 -8.00 -4.22 5.29
C CYS A 35 -6.93 -3.16 5.56
N THR A 36 -7.05 -2.49 6.71
CA THR A 36 -6.06 -1.55 7.25
C THR A 36 -4.71 -2.21 7.49
N SER A 37 -4.67 -3.43 8.01
CA SER A 37 -3.39 -4.10 8.30
C SER A 37 -2.62 -4.50 7.03
N ARG A 38 -3.32 -4.90 5.94
CA ARG A 38 -2.68 -5.17 4.65
C ARG A 38 -2.24 -3.90 3.94
N SER A 39 -3.05 -2.84 3.97
CA SER A 39 -2.64 -1.54 3.43
C SER A 39 -1.48 -0.95 4.23
N THR A 40 -1.43 -1.11 5.55
CA THR A 40 -0.30 -0.72 6.39
C THR A 40 0.96 -1.53 6.06
N ILE A 41 0.86 -2.86 5.87
CA ILE A 41 2.02 -3.68 5.48
C ILE A 41 2.53 -3.23 4.10
N TYR A 42 1.64 -3.01 3.13
CA TYR A 42 2.01 -2.51 1.81
C TYR A 42 2.71 -1.14 1.88
N ALA A 43 2.15 -0.20 2.65
CA ALA A 43 2.74 1.11 2.87
C ALA A 43 4.11 1.02 3.55
N ALA A 44 4.23 0.19 4.58
CA ALA A 44 5.48 -0.03 5.30
C ALA A 44 6.55 -0.67 4.41
N SER A 45 6.19 -1.62 3.54
CA SER A 45 7.10 -2.21 2.57
C SER A 45 7.62 -1.17 1.58
N ILE A 46 6.77 -0.29 1.05
CA ILE A 46 7.19 0.78 0.15
C ILE A 46 8.11 1.76 0.87
N ALA A 47 7.74 2.21 2.07
CA ALA A 47 8.58 3.09 2.87
C ALA A 47 9.96 2.46 3.16
N ALA A 48 10.01 1.18 3.50
CA ALA A 48 11.27 0.45 3.72
C ALA A 48 12.13 0.39 2.44
N SER A 49 11.54 0.10 1.28
CA SER A 49 12.26 0.10 0.01
C SER A 49 12.80 1.49 -0.35
N LEU A 50 12.02 2.55 -0.13
CA LEU A 50 12.47 3.94 -0.33
C LEU A 50 13.65 4.26 0.59
N MET A 51 13.55 3.96 1.89
CA MET A 51 14.63 4.19 2.86
C MET A 51 15.92 3.45 2.48
N LEU A 52 15.82 2.19 2.05
CA LEU A 52 16.99 1.43 1.58
C LEU A 52 17.61 2.05 0.33
N HIS A 53 16.80 2.49 -0.62
CA HIS A 53 17.29 3.19 -1.82
C HIS A 53 18.03 4.48 -1.46
N LEU A 54 17.44 5.32 -0.61
CA LEU A 54 18.07 6.55 -0.10
C LEU A 54 19.38 6.24 0.65
N PHE A 55 19.40 5.18 1.45
CA PHE A 55 20.60 4.74 2.16
C PHE A 55 21.73 4.31 1.21
N THR A 56 21.41 3.52 0.17
CA THR A 56 22.42 3.11 -0.82
C THR A 56 22.97 4.29 -1.63
N ARG A 57 22.15 5.32 -1.88
CA ARG A 57 22.60 6.57 -2.52
C ARG A 57 23.54 7.35 -1.62
N TRP A 58 23.19 7.46 -0.33
CA TRP A 58 24.02 8.10 0.67
C TRP A 58 25.41 7.45 0.75
N LEU A 59 25.49 6.11 0.79
CA LEU A 59 26.77 5.38 0.79
C LEU A 59 27.63 5.64 -0.46
N ARG A 60 27.03 6.07 -1.56
CA ARG A 60 27.70 6.34 -2.84
C ARG A 60 27.97 7.83 -3.07
N ASP A 61 27.71 8.67 -2.07
CA ASP A 61 27.84 10.12 -2.15
C ASP A 61 26.97 10.75 -3.26
N ILE A 62 25.83 10.11 -3.54
CA ILE A 62 24.81 10.63 -4.47
C ILE A 62 23.83 11.47 -3.64
N PRO A 63 23.42 12.68 -4.11
CA PRO A 63 22.47 13.51 -3.38
C PRO A 63 21.17 12.76 -3.09
N VAL A 64 20.66 12.97 -1.88
CA VAL A 64 19.51 12.28 -1.30
C VAL A 64 18.52 13.32 -0.79
N ASP A 65 17.24 13.15 -1.11
CA ASP A 65 16.16 13.96 -0.55
C ASP A 65 15.87 13.50 0.88
N LEU A 66 15.99 14.41 1.85
CA LEU A 66 15.91 14.10 3.30
C LEU A 66 14.47 14.09 3.83
N ASP A 67 13.61 14.97 3.30
CA ASP A 67 12.21 15.07 3.69
C ASP A 67 11.32 14.84 2.47
N THR A 68 10.66 13.69 2.45
CA THR A 68 9.84 13.25 1.33
C THR A 68 8.54 12.66 1.86
N THR A 69 7.43 13.05 1.27
CA THR A 69 6.11 12.47 1.57
C THR A 69 5.59 11.78 0.33
N PHE A 70 5.18 10.51 0.51
CA PHE A 70 4.55 9.73 -0.55
C PHE A 70 3.11 9.37 -0.18
N ASN A 71 2.16 9.94 -0.92
CA ASN A 71 0.74 9.65 -0.75
C ASN A 71 0.35 8.45 -1.63
N LEU A 72 0.16 7.29 -1.00
CA LEU A 72 -0.16 6.05 -1.71
C LEU A 72 -1.55 6.03 -2.34
N LEU A 73 -2.49 6.82 -1.83
CA LEU A 73 -3.86 6.86 -2.37
C LEU A 73 -3.93 7.73 -3.63
N ALA A 74 -3.15 8.82 -3.67
CA ALA A 74 -3.09 9.74 -4.80
C ALA A 74 -1.93 9.43 -5.78
N GLY A 75 -0.94 8.63 -5.36
CA GLY A 75 0.28 8.37 -6.12
C GLY A 75 1.24 9.56 -6.18
N GLU A 76 1.12 10.50 -5.25
CA GLU A 76 1.88 11.75 -5.24
C GLU A 76 3.16 11.63 -4.44
N TYR A 77 4.26 12.17 -4.97
CA TYR A 77 5.56 12.25 -4.31
C TYR A 77 5.98 13.71 -4.18
N THR A 78 6.14 14.17 -2.94
CA THR A 78 6.51 15.55 -2.62
C THR A 78 7.82 15.57 -1.85
N VAL A 79 8.72 16.48 -2.21
CA VAL A 79 9.99 16.75 -1.53
C VAL A 79 9.92 18.15 -0.90
N TYR A 80 10.40 18.29 0.33
CA TYR A 80 10.41 19.55 1.07
C TYR A 80 11.81 20.12 1.27
#